data_AF-A0A352F7U8-F1
#
_entry.id   AF-A0A352F7U8-F1
#
_cell.length_a   1.000
_cell.length_b   1.000
_cell.length_c   1.000
_cell.angle_alpha   90.00
_cell.angle_beta   90.00
_cell.angle_gamma   90.00
#
_symmetry.space_group_name_H-M   'P 1'
#
loop_
_entity.id
_entity.type
_entity.pdbx_description
1 polymer ?
#
loop_
_entity_poly.entity_id
_entity_poly.type
_entity_poly.pdbx_seq_one_letter_code
_entity_poly.pdbx_strand_id
1 'polypeptide(L)'
;MAVAVVFVAFFATVFGVFYLYLNTRNRERMGLIEKGADASLFNGNRQPLVRQKNSQFRFSLKAGTFIVGTGLGFVISYILYQLMSSGQGTSEYHPDDEMFALLTVGIVFICGGLGLVIGYYMGRSLDKADYKE
;
A
#
# COMPACT_ATOMS: atom_id res chain seq x y z
N MET A 1 3.95 -14.56 -32.85
CA MET A 1 2.49 -14.80 -32.62
C MET A 1 2.14 -14.93 -31.13
N ALA A 2 2.95 -15.57 -30.28
CA ALA A 2 2.64 -15.74 -28.84
C ALA A 2 2.49 -14.43 -28.05
N VAL A 3 3.33 -13.42 -28.31
CA VAL A 3 3.33 -12.15 -27.57
C VAL A 3 1.99 -11.40 -27.73
N ALA A 4 1.39 -11.41 -28.93
CA ALA A 4 0.10 -10.76 -29.18
C ALA A 4 -1.04 -11.40 -28.37
N VAL A 5 -1.03 -12.72 -28.20
CA VAL A 5 -2.04 -13.44 -27.41
C VAL A 5 -1.94 -13.08 -25.93
N VAL A 6 -0.72 -12.94 -25.39
CA VAL A 6 -0.49 -12.54 -23.99
C VAL A 6 -1.00 -11.13 -23.73
N PHE A 7 -0.72 -10.18 -24.64
CA PHE A 7 -1.23 -8.81 -24.49
C PHE A 7 -2.76 -8.75 -24.57
N VAL A 8 -3.38 -9.44 -25.53
CA VAL A 8 -4.85 -9.46 -25.65
C VAL A 8 -5.51 -10.11 -24.43
N ALA A 9 -4.95 -11.20 -23.92
CA ALA A 9 -5.45 -11.86 -22.70
C ALA A 9 -5.33 -10.96 -21.46
N PHE A 10 -4.22 -10.22 -21.33
CA PHE A 10 -4.04 -9.26 -20.23
C PHE A 10 -5.07 -8.12 -20.29
N PHE A 11 -5.30 -7.51 -21.45
CA PHE A 11 -6.33 -6.48 -21.59
C PHE A 11 -7.75 -7.03 -21.40
N ALA A 12 -8.04 -8.24 -21.88
CA ALA A 12 -9.34 -8.88 -21.71
C ALA A 12 -9.66 -9.19 -20.24
N THR A 13 -8.67 -9.65 -19.47
CA THR A 13 -8.86 -9.93 -18.03
C THR A 13 -9.06 -8.65 -17.22
N VAL A 14 -8.26 -7.62 -17.47
CA VAL A 14 -8.44 -6.29 -16.82
C VAL A 14 -9.82 -5.72 -17.16
N PHE A 15 -10.21 -5.75 -18.44
CA PHE A 15 -11.52 -5.30 -18.87
C PHE A 15 -12.66 -6.12 -18.24
N GLY A 16 -12.52 -7.45 -18.16
CA GLY A 16 -13.49 -8.35 -17.55
C GLY A 16 -13.73 -8.08 -16.07
N VAL A 17 -12.66 -7.80 -15.31
CA VAL A 17 -12.76 -7.43 -13.88
C VAL A 17 -13.47 -6.10 -13.71
N PHE A 18 -13.11 -5.08 -14.50
CA PHE A 18 -13.78 -3.77 -14.45
C PHE A 18 -15.26 -3.86 -14.88
N TYR A 19 -15.56 -4.63 -15.92
CA TYR A 19 -16.92 -4.85 -16.40
C TYR A 19 -17.78 -5.53 -15.33
N LEU A 20 -17.27 -6.59 -14.68
CA LEU A 20 -17.97 -7.25 -13.57
C LEU A 20 -18.18 -6.31 -12.39
N TYR A 21 -17.18 -5.52 -12.01
CA TYR A 21 -17.30 -4.54 -10.91
C TYR A 21 -18.41 -3.51 -11.18
N LEU A 22 -18.45 -2.93 -12.38
CA LEU A 22 -19.48 -1.95 -12.74
C LEU A 22 -20.87 -2.60 -12.88
N ASN A 23 -20.94 -3.80 -13.44
CA ASN A 23 -22.20 -4.52 -13.61
C ASN A 23 -22.80 -4.98 -12.27
N THR A 24 -21.96 -5.40 -11.33
CA THR A 24 -22.38 -5.81 -9.98
C THR A 24 -23.06 -4.65 -9.25
N ARG A 25 -22.51 -3.43 -9.36
CA ARG A 25 -23.04 -2.24 -8.69
C ARG A 25 -24.36 -1.75 -9.29
N ASN A 26 -24.62 -1.96 -10.58
CA ASN A 26 -25.91 -1.64 -11.20
C ASN A 26 -26.99 -2.65 -10.81
N ARG A 27 -26.65 -3.93 -10.64
CA ARG A 27 -27.59 -4.97 -10.20
C ARG A 27 -27.98 -4.85 -8.73
N GLU A 28 -27.06 -4.43 -7.86
CA GLU A 28 -27.36 -4.13 -6.45
C GLU A 28 -28.40 -3.01 -6.29
N ARG A 29 -28.32 -1.97 -7.12
CA ARG A 29 -29.25 -0.82 -7.07
C ARG A 29 -30.64 -1.15 -7.60
N MET A 30 -30.75 -2.03 -8.59
CA MET A 30 -32.03 -2.51 -9.12
C MET A 30 -32.73 -3.47 -8.15
N GLY A 31 -31.97 -4.33 -7.46
CA GLY A 31 -32.51 -5.26 -6.46
C GLY A 31 -33.09 -4.59 -5.22
N LEU A 32 -32.63 -3.37 -4.88
CA LEU A 32 -33.21 -2.56 -3.80
C LEU A 32 -34.54 -1.90 -4.22
N ILE A 33 -34.72 -1.60 -5.51
CA ILE A 33 -35.96 -1.03 -6.06
C ILE A 33 -37.04 -2.11 -6.19
N GLU A 34 -36.68 -3.32 -6.64
CA GLU A 34 -37.62 -4.44 -6.83
C GLU A 34 -38.09 -5.10 -5.53
N LYS A 35 -37.27 -5.06 -4.47
CA LYS A 35 -37.63 -5.65 -3.16
C LYS A 35 -38.50 -4.76 -2.28
N GLY A 36 -38.90 -3.57 -2.75
CA GLY A 36 -39.73 -2.65 -1.95
C GLY A 36 -39.11 -2.32 -0.60
N ALA A 37 -37.77 -2.32 -0.50
CA ALA A 37 -37.05 -1.97 0.70
C ALA A 37 -37.14 -0.45 0.89
N ASP A 38 -38.21 -0.08 1.57
CA ASP A 38 -38.54 1.19 2.17
C ASP A 38 -37.31 2.11 2.38
N ALA A 39 -37.44 3.35 1.89
CA ALA A 39 -36.45 4.42 2.07
C ALA A 39 -36.20 4.76 3.56
N SER A 40 -36.87 4.09 4.50
CA SER A 40 -36.60 4.13 5.94
C SER A 40 -35.28 3.47 6.36
N LEU A 41 -34.75 2.49 5.60
CA LEU A 41 -33.41 1.92 5.85
C LEU A 41 -32.26 2.85 5.42
N PHE A 42 -32.56 3.89 4.62
CA PHE A 42 -31.61 4.94 4.24
C PHE A 42 -31.59 6.14 5.19
N ASN A 43 -32.54 6.26 6.12
CA ASN A 43 -32.60 7.40 7.03
C ASN A 43 -32.15 7.08 8.48
N GLY A 44 -31.86 5.82 8.80
CA GLY A 44 -31.35 5.39 10.12
C GLY A 44 -29.83 5.45 10.29
N ASN A 45 -29.06 5.65 9.21
CA ASN A 45 -27.60 5.69 9.27
C ASN A 45 -27.04 6.82 8.39
N ARG A 46 -27.44 8.06 8.71
CA ARG A 46 -26.63 9.24 8.38
C ARG A 46 -25.32 9.21 9.20
N GLN A 47 -24.51 8.17 9.04
CA GLN A 47 -23.09 8.27 9.36
C GLN A 47 -22.46 8.95 8.15
N PRO A 48 -21.91 10.15 8.31
CA PRO A 48 -21.69 11.06 7.22
C PRO A 48 -20.64 10.48 6.27
N LEU A 49 -20.74 10.90 5.01
CA LEU A 49 -19.79 10.70 3.91
C LEU A 49 -18.32 11.08 4.28
N VAL A 50 -18.08 11.59 5.49
CA VAL A 50 -16.77 11.79 6.14
C VAL A 50 -16.02 10.47 6.37
N ARG A 51 -16.71 9.35 6.63
CA ARG A 51 -16.04 8.05 6.89
C ARG A 51 -15.36 7.46 5.65
N GLN A 52 -15.88 7.76 4.45
CA GLN A 52 -15.29 7.33 3.18
C GLN A 52 -14.10 8.21 2.77
N LYS A 53 -14.14 9.52 3.07
CA LYS A 53 -13.00 10.43 2.87
C LYS A 53 -11.81 10.05 3.77
N ASN A 54 -12.07 9.51 4.97
CA ASN A 54 -11.03 9.09 5.91
C ASN A 54 -10.29 7.80 5.46
N SER A 55 -10.89 6.94 4.62
CA SER A 55 -10.21 5.75 4.11
C SER A 55 -9.03 6.08 3.17
N GLN A 56 -9.13 7.16 2.39
CA GLN A 56 -8.04 7.61 1.51
C GLN A 56 -6.90 8.24 2.32
N PHE A 57 -7.24 8.99 3.36
CA PHE A 57 -6.25 9.59 4.27
C PHE A 57 -5.49 8.53 5.07
N ARG A 58 -6.18 7.45 5.49
CA ARG A 58 -5.58 6.27 6.15
C ARG A 58 -4.61 5.51 5.24
N PHE A 59 -4.90 5.45 3.93
CA PHE A 59 -3.97 4.86 2.97
C PHE A 59 -2.75 5.77 2.75
N SER A 60 -2.97 7.09 2.66
CA SER A 60 -1.91 8.09 2.52
C SER A 60 -0.93 8.05 3.71
N LEU A 61 -1.42 7.93 4.95
CA LEU A 61 -0.55 7.87 6.14
C LEU A 61 0.33 6.62 6.15
N LYS A 62 -0.22 5.45 5.77
CA LYS A 62 0.54 4.19 5.67
C LYS A 62 1.54 4.22 4.51
N ALA A 63 1.14 4.78 3.37
CA ALA A 63 2.01 4.92 2.21
C ALA A 63 3.16 5.89 2.48
N GLY A 64 2.88 7.00 3.17
CA GLY A 64 3.89 7.99 3.57
C GLY A 64 4.95 7.39 4.48
N THR A 65 4.56 6.70 5.56
CA THR A 65 5.54 6.10 6.47
C THR A 65 6.32 4.93 5.84
N PHE A 66 5.73 4.23 4.86
CA PHE A 66 6.45 3.24 4.05
C PHE A 66 7.55 3.88 3.20
N ILE A 67 7.23 4.96 2.48
CA ILE A 67 8.19 5.68 1.64
C ILE A 67 9.32 6.27 2.49
N VAL A 68 9.00 6.83 3.65
CA VAL A 68 10.02 7.35 4.58
C VAL A 68 10.91 6.21 5.12
N GLY A 69 10.32 5.08 5.54
CA GLY A 69 11.07 3.93 6.04
C GLY A 69 11.99 3.31 4.97
N THR A 70 11.51 3.17 3.74
CA THR A 70 12.34 2.66 2.63
C THR A 70 13.46 3.65 2.26
N GLY A 71 13.19 4.96 2.25
CA GLY A 71 14.21 5.99 2.02
C GLY A 71 15.32 5.98 3.07
N LEU A 72 14.98 5.86 4.36
CA LEU A 72 15.96 5.70 5.44
C LEU A 72 16.78 4.41 5.28
N GLY A 73 16.15 3.31 4.89
CA GLY A 73 16.83 2.05 4.59
C GLY A 73 17.89 2.18 3.49
N PHE A 74 17.61 2.94 2.42
CA PHE A 74 18.58 3.22 1.36
C PHE A 74 19.78 4.05 1.86
N VAL A 75 19.52 5.10 2.65
CA VAL A 75 20.59 5.94 3.21
C VAL A 75 21.51 5.11 4.12
N ILE A 76 20.93 4.27 4.98
CA ILE A 76 21.70 3.38 5.87
C ILE A 76 22.53 2.40 5.03
N SER A 77 21.93 1.77 4.02
CA SER A 77 22.64 0.82 3.14
C SER A 77 23.83 1.47 2.43
N TYR A 78 23.67 2.71 1.95
CA TYR A 78 24.75 3.47 1.31
C TYR A 78 25.88 3.84 2.28
N ILE A 79 25.55 4.18 3.54
CA ILE A 79 26.56 4.44 4.57
C ILE A 79 27.34 3.16 4.89
N LEU A 80 26.66 2.01 5.01
CA LEU A 80 27.32 0.72 5.21
C LEU A 80 28.25 0.36 4.04
N TYR A 81 27.84 0.62 2.79
CA TYR A 81 28.70 0.42 1.62
C TYR A 81 30.00 1.22 1.73
N GLN A 82 29.91 2.51 2.06
CA GLN A 82 31.08 3.37 2.18
C GLN A 82 31.99 2.96 3.34
N LEU A 83 31.42 2.54 4.48
CA LEU A 83 32.20 2.03 5.61
C LEU A 83 32.94 0.73 5.25
N MET A 84 32.28 -0.18 4.54
CA MET A 84 32.89 -1.44 4.11
C MET A 84 33.97 -1.23 3.05
N SER A 85 33.76 -0.26 2.14
CA SER A 85 34.72 0.12 1.11
C SER A 85 35.92 0.92 1.64
N SER A 86 35.77 1.66 2.74
CA SER A 86 36.85 2.49 3.32
C SER A 86 37.61 1.82 4.48
N GLY A 87 37.05 0.74 5.06
CA GLY A 87 37.54 0.14 6.29
C GLY A 87 38.61 -0.96 6.17
N GLN A 88 39.06 -1.35 4.97
CA GLN A 88 40.03 -2.46 4.84
C GLN A 88 41.39 -1.99 4.34
N GLY A 89 42.26 -1.67 5.30
CA GLY A 89 43.71 -1.52 5.12
C GLY A 89 44.47 -2.84 4.95
N THR A 90 43.81 -3.98 4.76
CA THR A 90 44.46 -5.26 4.38
C THR A 90 43.37 -6.20 3.88
N SER A 91 43.53 -6.68 2.65
CA SER A 91 42.61 -7.54 1.91
C SER A 91 41.44 -6.80 1.24
N GLU A 92 41.53 -6.75 -0.07
CA GLU A 92 40.53 -6.30 -1.03
C GLU A 92 39.29 -7.19 -0.94
N TYR A 93 38.44 -6.97 0.05
CA TYR A 93 37.09 -7.53 0.09
C TYR A 93 36.20 -6.63 -0.76
N HIS A 94 36.20 -6.86 -2.07
CA HIS A 94 35.05 -6.46 -2.89
C HIS A 94 33.89 -7.31 -2.38
N PRO A 95 32.89 -6.74 -1.67
CA PRO A 95 31.68 -7.50 -1.46
C PRO A 95 31.21 -7.91 -2.85
N ASP A 96 31.01 -9.20 -3.05
CA ASP A 96 30.34 -9.69 -4.22
C ASP A 96 29.06 -8.87 -4.38
N ASP A 97 28.85 -8.33 -5.59
CA ASP A 97 27.73 -7.43 -5.88
C ASP A 97 26.39 -8.06 -5.46
N GLU A 98 26.35 -9.40 -5.45
CA GLU A 98 25.24 -10.24 -4.99
C GLU A 98 24.99 -10.12 -3.48
N MET A 99 26.00 -10.30 -2.61
CA MET A 99 25.84 -10.15 -1.16
C MET A 99 25.43 -8.74 -0.76
N PHE A 100 25.99 -7.71 -1.40
CA PHE A 100 25.61 -6.33 -1.13
C PHE A 100 24.17 -6.02 -1.54
N ALA A 101 23.73 -6.55 -2.69
CA ALA A 101 22.34 -6.42 -3.14
C ALA A 101 21.36 -7.08 -2.16
N LEU A 102 21.65 -8.30 -1.69
CA LEU A 102 20.82 -9.00 -0.70
C LEU A 102 20.72 -8.23 0.61
N LEU A 103 21.84 -7.70 1.11
CA LEU A 103 21.87 -6.89 2.33
C LEU A 103 21.05 -5.60 2.17
N THR A 104 21.20 -4.91 1.04
CA THR A 104 20.47 -3.67 0.75
C THR A 104 18.97 -3.92 0.70
N VAL A 105 18.52 -4.97 0.01
CA VAL A 105 17.10 -5.34 -0.05
C VAL A 105 16.57 -5.67 1.35
N GLY A 106 17.35 -6.39 2.17
CA GLY A 106 16.99 -6.72 3.55
C GLY A 106 16.83 -5.48 4.43
N ILE A 107 17.80 -4.57 4.44
CA ILE A 107 17.77 -3.33 5.25
C ILE A 107 16.60 -2.44 4.83
N VAL A 108 16.36 -2.29 3.53
CA VAL A 108 15.25 -1.48 3.00
C VAL A 108 13.89 -2.05 3.41
N PHE A 109 13.71 -3.37 3.32
CA PHE A 109 12.44 -4.00 3.71
C PHE A 109 12.21 -3.97 5.22
N ILE A 110 13.25 -4.15 6.03
CA ILE A 110 13.15 -4.06 7.50
C ILE A 110 12.79 -2.63 7.92
N CYS A 111 13.48 -1.63 7.37
CA CYS A 111 13.24 -0.22 7.69
C CYS A 111 11.86 0.25 7.18
N GLY A 112 11.49 -0.14 5.95
CA GLY A 112 10.14 0.09 5.40
C GLY A 112 9.03 -0.58 6.21
N GLY A 113 9.26 -1.82 6.67
CA GLY A 113 8.34 -2.56 7.52
C GLY A 113 8.14 -1.89 8.89
N LEU A 114 9.22 -1.49 9.55
CA LEU A 114 9.16 -0.71 10.81
C LEU A 114 8.42 0.61 10.63
N GLY A 115 8.67 1.32 9.52
CA GLY A 115 7.92 2.52 9.17
C GLY A 115 6.41 2.28 9.05
N LEU A 116 5.99 1.13 8.52
CA LEU A 116 4.58 0.76 8.45
C LEU A 116 3.96 0.49 9.83
N VAL A 117 4.71 -0.19 10.72
CA VAL A 117 4.27 -0.47 12.09
C VAL A 117 4.05 0.83 12.86
N ILE A 118 4.99 1.77 12.77
CA ILE A 118 4.86 3.10 13.41
C ILE A 118 3.67 3.85 12.84
N GLY A 119 3.51 3.84 11.50
CA GLY A 119 2.36 4.45 10.83
C GLY A 119 1.02 3.87 11.28
N TYR A 120 0.96 2.56 11.54
CA TYR A 120 -0.24 1.91 12.07
C TYR A 120 -0.60 2.38 13.49
N TYR A 121 0.39 2.47 14.38
CA TYR A 121 0.16 2.97 15.74
C TYR A 121 -0.27 4.43 15.74
N MET A 122 0.35 5.27 14.90
CA MET A 122 0.02 6.69 14.79
C MET A 122 -1.37 6.92 14.17
N GLY A 123 -1.76 6.13 13.18
CA GLY A 123 -3.13 6.14 12.65
C GLY A 123 -4.17 5.75 13.71
N ARG A 124 -3.84 4.77 14.58
CA ARG A 124 -4.73 4.34 15.66
C ARG A 124 -4.91 5.41 16.75
N SER A 125 -3.91 6.26 17.00
CA SER A 125 -4.06 7.37 17.96
C SER A 125 -4.94 8.49 17.44
N LEU A 126 -4.88 8.79 16.14
CA LEU A 126 -5.72 9.83 15.52
C LEU A 126 -7.21 9.44 15.57
N ASP A 127 -7.52 8.17 15.29
CA ASP A 127 -8.90 7.64 15.39
C ASP A 127 -9.50 7.76 16.81
N LYS A 128 -8.67 7.75 17.86
CA LYS A 128 -9.14 7.92 19.25
C LYS A 128 -9.35 9.38 19.64
N ALA A 129 -8.65 10.31 18.99
CA ALA A 129 -8.83 11.74 19.19
C ALA A 129 -10.16 12.20 18.56
N ASP A 130 -10.45 11.74 17.34
CA ASP A 130 -11.70 12.03 16.62
C ASP A 130 -12.97 11.50 17.31
N TYR A 131 -12.85 10.53 18.24
CA TYR A 131 -14.00 9.97 18.98
C TYR A 131 -14.28 10.72 20.30
N LYS A 132 -13.42 11.66 20.70
CA LYS A 132 -13.57 12.42 21.95
C LYS A 132 -14.14 13.82 21.77
N GLU A 133 -14.35 14.26 20.53
CA GLU A 133 -15.14 15.44 20.17
C GLU A 133 -16.57 15.03 19.76
#